data_AF-A0A352YUU5-F1
#
_entry.id   AF-A0A352YUU5-F1
#
_cell.length_a   1.000
_cell.length_b   1.000
_cell.length_c   1.000
_cell.angle_alpha   90.00
_cell.angle_beta   90.00
_cell.angle_gamma   90.00
#
_symmetry.space_group_name_H-M   'P 1'
#
loop_
_entity.id
_entity.type
_entity.pdbx_description
1 polymer ?
#
loop_
_entity_poly.entity_id
_entity_poly.type
_entity_poly.pdbx_seq_one_letter_code
_entity_poly.pdbx_strand_id
1 'polypeptide(L)'
;MSIIGVVNNFNHESLRNPIQPYIFCFKGDNQNWGYMTVKLMAHNYPETIGNIEKLWKEFTANNPLQYYFLDDDFENMYKQERQNARMAVIFSILALFIAALGLFGLTSYTVEQRTKEIGVRKAMGSSVTGIYIVISREIVILVSISALIAWPLIYYFAGKWLESFHYRVELGLPVFIAGLAVALAIAMMTISYRILRAASVNPAQSLKYE
;
A
#
# COMPACT_ATOMS: atom_id res chain seq x y z
N MET A 1 33.87 34.56 3.71
CA MET A 1 33.71 33.10 3.47
C MET A 1 33.83 32.89 1.97
N SER A 2 34.85 32.15 1.50
CA SER A 2 35.05 31.89 0.07
C SER A 2 34.36 30.58 -0.30
N ILE A 3 33.63 30.54 -1.41
CA ILE A 3 33.06 29.30 -1.93
C ILE A 3 34.18 28.55 -2.65
N ILE A 4 34.46 27.32 -2.21
CA ILE A 4 35.54 26.47 -2.74
C ILE A 4 35.04 25.38 -3.69
N GLY A 5 33.72 25.13 -3.71
CA GLY A 5 33.10 24.11 -4.54
C GLY A 5 31.59 24.05 -4.32
N VAL A 6 30.90 23.44 -5.28
CA VAL A 6 29.46 23.17 -5.23
C VAL A 6 29.27 21.69 -5.56
N VAL A 7 28.45 21.01 -4.77
CA VAL A 7 28.09 19.60 -4.97
C VAL A 7 26.67 19.50 -5.51
N ASN A 8 26.36 18.39 -6.19
CA ASN A 8 25.00 18.10 -6.62
C ASN A 8 24.06 17.98 -5.40
N ASN A 9 22.78 18.29 -5.61
CA ASN A 9 21.76 18.16 -4.58
C ASN A 9 21.70 16.72 -4.04
N PHE A 10 21.68 16.59 -2.72
CA PHE A 10 21.50 15.33 -2.01
C PHE A 10 20.53 15.55 -0.87
N ASN A 11 19.80 14.49 -0.50
CA ASN A 11 18.88 14.58 0.61
C ASN A 11 19.63 14.35 1.93
N HIS A 12 19.48 15.28 2.87
CA HIS A 12 20.14 15.24 4.19
C HIS A 12 19.14 15.22 5.35
N GLU A 13 17.84 15.28 5.04
CA GLU A 13 16.73 15.14 5.99
C GLU A 13 15.76 14.05 5.52
N SER A 14 14.62 13.92 6.21
CA SER A 14 13.50 13.09 5.76
C SER A 14 13.07 13.44 4.33
N LEU A 15 12.74 12.42 3.53
CA LEU A 15 12.18 12.58 2.18
C LEU A 15 10.82 13.33 2.15
N ARG A 16 10.24 13.62 3.31
CA ARG A 16 9.08 14.51 3.40
C ARG A 16 9.45 15.96 3.08
N ASN A 17 10.66 16.38 3.42
CA ASN A 17 11.12 17.75 3.29
C ASN A 17 11.78 17.98 1.92
N PRO A 18 11.66 19.19 1.36
CA PRO A 18 12.48 19.58 0.22
C PRO A 18 13.96 19.61 0.61
N ILE A 19 14.84 19.41 -0.36
CA ILE A 19 16.28 19.59 -0.15
C ILE A 19 16.53 21.06 0.17
N GLN A 20 16.88 21.35 1.42
CA GLN A 20 17.23 22.69 1.86
C GLN A 20 18.68 23.04 1.49
N PRO A 21 19.03 24.33 1.34
CA PRO A 21 20.41 24.74 1.14
C PRO A 21 21.28 24.30 2.32
N TYR A 22 22.30 23.49 2.03
CA TYR A 22 23.25 23.02 3.03
C TYR A 22 24.64 23.57 2.73
N ILE A 23 25.32 24.09 3.75
CA ILE A 23 26.68 24.64 3.61
C ILE A 23 27.64 23.75 4.39
N PHE A 24 28.60 23.16 3.68
CA PHE A 24 29.74 22.50 4.29
C PHE A 24 30.79 23.54 4.66
N CYS A 25 31.20 23.54 5.93
CA CYS A 25 32.26 24.40 6.42
C CYS A 25 33.40 23.53 6.95
N PHE A 26 34.65 23.91 6.65
CA PHE A 26 35.78 23.33 7.38
C PHE A 26 35.78 23.82 8.82
N LYS A 27 36.30 22.98 9.72
CA LYS A 27 36.45 23.31 11.13
C LYS A 27 37.31 24.57 11.28
N GLY A 28 36.76 25.60 11.93
CA GLY A 28 37.51 26.76 12.40
C GLY A 28 38.08 26.55 13.81
N ASP A 29 39.06 27.36 14.20
CA ASP A 29 39.82 27.21 15.45
C ASP A 29 38.96 27.25 16.74
N ASN A 30 37.77 27.84 16.69
CA ASN A 30 36.87 28.00 17.84
C ASN A 30 35.63 27.08 17.83
N GLN A 31 35.56 26.07 16.95
CA GLN A 31 34.41 25.16 16.89
C GLN A 31 34.73 23.75 17.41
N ASN A 32 34.12 23.41 18.54
CA ASN A 32 34.02 22.02 18.99
C ASN A 32 32.86 21.35 18.25
N TRP A 33 33.16 20.44 17.33
CA TRP A 33 32.13 19.58 16.74
C TRP A 33 31.80 18.40 17.65
N GLY A 34 30.52 18.04 17.70
CA GLY A 34 29.98 17.01 18.59
C GLY A 34 30.15 15.57 18.10
N TYR A 35 30.40 15.34 16.80
CA TYR A 35 30.50 13.99 16.22
C TYR A 35 31.59 13.88 15.16
N MET A 36 32.21 12.70 15.09
CA MET A 36 33.15 12.30 14.04
C MET A 36 32.52 11.18 13.21
N THR A 37 32.41 11.35 11.90
CA THR A 37 31.89 10.32 11.00
C THR A 37 33.04 9.43 10.52
N VAL A 38 32.94 8.13 10.78
CA VAL A 38 33.93 7.14 10.33
C VAL A 38 33.23 6.14 9.41
N LYS A 39 33.73 6.00 8.18
CA LYS A 39 33.24 5.01 7.22
C LYS A 39 33.99 3.69 7.42
N LEU A 40 33.25 2.64 7.75
CA LEU A 40 33.81 1.30 7.98
C LEU A 40 33.65 0.42 6.73
N MET A 41 34.57 -0.54 6.53
CA MET A 41 34.45 -1.58 5.51
C MET A 41 33.64 -2.77 6.04
N ALA A 42 32.82 -3.37 5.18
CA ALA A 42 31.73 -4.27 5.57
C ALA A 42 32.13 -5.60 6.26
N HIS A 43 33.40 -6.00 6.23
CA HIS A 43 33.81 -7.34 6.67
C HIS A 43 34.06 -7.47 8.18
N ASN A 44 34.48 -6.40 8.89
CA ASN A 44 34.99 -6.52 10.27
C ASN A 44 34.46 -5.43 11.22
N TYR A 45 33.14 -5.20 11.27
CA TYR A 45 32.55 -4.15 12.14
C TYR A 45 32.90 -4.30 13.62
N PRO A 46 32.72 -5.46 14.28
CA PRO A 46 32.93 -5.56 15.73
C PRO A 46 34.40 -5.36 16.12
N GLU A 47 35.31 -5.92 15.34
CA GLU A 47 36.76 -5.79 15.56
C GLU A 47 37.22 -4.33 15.38
N THR A 48 36.74 -3.66 14.34
CA THR A 48 37.12 -2.26 14.07
C THR A 48 36.60 -1.32 15.16
N ILE A 49 35.37 -1.54 15.63
CA ILE A 49 34.79 -0.75 16.74
C ILE A 49 35.57 -0.99 18.03
N GLY A 50 35.95 -2.24 18.33
CA GLY A 50 36.79 -2.55 19.49
C GLY A 50 38.14 -1.84 19.45
N ASN A 51 38.77 -1.77 18.27
CA ASN A 51 40.01 -1.03 18.07
C ASN A 51 39.82 0.50 18.26
N ILE A 52 38.73 1.06 17.74
CA ILE A 52 38.39 2.48 17.93
C ILE A 52 38.15 2.78 19.41
N GLU A 53 37.42 1.91 20.12
CA GLU A 53 37.13 2.09 21.55
C GLU A 53 38.41 2.05 22.39
N LYS A 54 39.34 1.15 22.07
CA LYS A 54 40.64 1.07 22.75
C LYS A 54 41.44 2.37 22.53
N LEU A 55 41.53 2.84 21.29
CA LEU A 55 42.23 4.08 20.97
C LEU A 55 41.56 5.29 21.63
N TRP A 56 40.24 5.34 21.66
CA TRP A 56 39.49 6.40 22.35
C TRP A 56 39.80 6.46 23.86
N LYS A 57 39.94 5.31 24.51
CA LYS A 57 40.31 5.23 25.95
C LYS A 57 41.73 5.71 26.22
N GLU A 58 42.64 5.62 25.25
CA GLU A 58 44.01 6.14 25.39
C GLU A 58 44.04 7.68 25.29
N PHE A 59 43.19 8.27 24.46
CA PHE A 59 43.12 9.72 24.26
C PHE A 59 42.22 10.46 25.24
N THR A 60 41.20 9.81 25.79
CA THR A 60 40.24 10.42 26.70
C THR A 60 40.43 9.85 28.10
N ALA A 61 40.40 10.71 29.13
CA ALA A 61 40.58 10.32 30.53
C ALA A 61 39.40 9.49 31.07
N ASN A 62 39.19 8.30 30.49
CA ASN A 62 38.15 7.31 30.83
C ASN A 62 36.70 7.69 30.46
N ASN A 63 36.50 8.54 29.45
CA ASN A 63 35.14 8.85 28.95
C ASN A 63 34.65 7.75 28.00
N PRO A 64 33.42 7.23 28.17
CA PRO A 64 32.90 6.18 27.29
C PRO A 64 32.69 6.73 25.87
N LEU A 65 33.07 5.92 24.87
CA LEU A 65 32.80 6.22 23.47
C LEU A 65 31.30 6.14 23.21
N GLN A 66 30.68 7.26 22.84
CA GLN A 66 29.31 7.29 22.34
C GLN A 66 29.33 7.21 20.82
N TYR A 67 28.65 6.22 20.26
CA TYR A 67 28.50 6.05 18.83
C TYR A 67 27.09 5.56 18.51
N TYR A 68 26.66 5.83 17.28
CA TYR A 68 25.45 5.29 16.69
C TYR A 68 25.74 4.95 15.23
N PHE A 69 25.06 3.95 14.70
CA PHE A 69 25.14 3.67 13.27
C PHE A 69 24.18 4.56 12.52
N LEU A 70 24.66 5.10 11.40
CA LEU A 70 23.84 5.91 10.51
C LEU A 70 22.68 5.09 9.93
N ASP A 71 22.89 3.80 9.69
CA ASP A 71 21.86 2.89 9.17
C ASP A 71 20.69 2.71 10.16
N ASP A 72 20.98 2.56 11.46
CA ASP A 72 19.98 2.45 12.51
C ASP A 72 19.18 3.75 12.68
N ASP A 73 19.86 4.89 12.57
CA ASP A 73 19.22 6.21 12.64
C ASP A 73 18.28 6.43 11.45
N PHE A 74 18.71 6.05 10.24
CA PHE A 74 17.83 6.02 9.06
C PHE A 74 16.64 5.07 9.25
N GLU A 75 16.84 3.87 9.78
CA GLU A 75 15.75 2.93 10.02
C GLU A 75 14.72 3.50 11.00
N ASN A 76 15.18 4.13 12.09
CA ASN A 76 14.33 4.79 13.06
C ASN A 76 13.54 5.96 12.44
N MET A 77 14.18 6.73 11.55
CA MET A 77 13.53 7.84 10.85
C MET A 77 12.37 7.37 9.95
N TYR A 78 12.45 6.18 9.34
CA TYR A 78 11.40 5.62 8.45
C TYR A 78 10.45 4.62 9.12
N LYS A 79 10.65 4.33 10.41
CA LYS A 79 9.89 3.31 11.13
C LYS A 79 8.39 3.64 11.19
N GLN A 80 8.06 4.91 11.42
CA GLN A 80 6.67 5.37 11.50
C GLN A 80 5.96 5.26 10.14
N GLU A 81 6.64 5.65 9.05
CA GLU A 81 6.13 5.54 7.67
C GLU A 81 5.84 4.08 7.32
N ARG A 82 6.75 3.16 7.66
CA ARG A 82 6.55 1.72 7.42
C ARG A 82 5.39 1.16 8.23
N GLN A 83 5.23 1.58 9.48
CA GLN A 83 4.11 1.15 10.31
C GLN A 83 2.77 1.65 9.74
N ASN A 84 2.71 2.93 9.37
CA ASN A 84 1.51 3.52 8.77
C ASN A 84 1.15 2.85 7.43
N ALA A 85 2.14 2.60 6.57
CA ALA A 85 1.94 1.86 5.33
C ALA A 85 1.41 0.44 5.58
N ARG A 86 1.98 -0.27 6.56
CA ARG A 86 1.53 -1.62 6.94
C ARG A 86 0.08 -1.60 7.45
N MET A 87 -0.28 -0.64 8.31
CA MET A 87 -1.65 -0.50 8.81
C MET A 87 -2.63 -0.18 7.67
N ALA A 88 -2.27 0.73 6.77
CA ALA A 88 -3.09 1.07 5.61
C ALA A 88 -3.35 -0.15 4.70
N VAL A 89 -2.33 -0.99 4.47
CA VAL A 89 -2.48 -2.25 3.71
C VAL A 89 -3.43 -3.22 4.42
N ILE A 90 -3.26 -3.42 5.73
CA ILE A 90 -4.13 -4.33 6.51
C ILE A 90 -5.59 -3.85 6.46
N PHE A 91 -5.85 -2.56 6.70
CA PHE A 91 -7.20 -2.02 6.64
C PHE A 91 -7.79 -2.09 5.24
N SER A 92 -6.98 -1.89 4.19
CA SER A 92 -7.43 -2.03 2.80
C SER A 92 -7.86 -3.47 2.50
N ILE A 93 -7.08 -4.46 2.94
CA ILE A 93 -7.43 -5.89 2.78
C ILE A 93 -8.70 -6.23 3.56
N LEU A 94 -8.85 -5.74 4.80
CA LEU A 94 -10.06 -5.95 5.59
C LEU A 94 -11.29 -5.30 4.96
N ALA A 95 -11.19 -4.06 4.50
CA ALA A 95 -12.28 -3.36 3.83
C ALA A 95 -12.70 -4.09 2.54
N LEU A 96 -11.73 -4.59 1.77
CA LEU A 96 -11.96 -5.38 0.58
C LEU A 96 -12.66 -6.71 0.88
N PHE A 97 -12.25 -7.38 1.96
CA PHE A 97 -12.88 -8.62 2.41
C PHE A 97 -14.33 -8.39 2.86
N ILE A 98 -14.59 -7.35 3.64
CA ILE A 98 -15.95 -6.96 4.06
C ILE A 98 -16.81 -6.59 2.85
N ALA A 99 -16.27 -5.83 1.89
CA ALA A 99 -16.96 -5.49 0.66
C ALA A 99 -17.33 -6.74 -0.16
N ALA A 100 -16.41 -7.72 -0.25
CA ALA A 100 -16.67 -8.99 -0.92
C ALA A 100 -17.78 -9.80 -0.21
N LEU A 101 -17.81 -9.81 1.12
CA LEU A 101 -18.91 -10.42 1.90
C LEU A 101 -20.25 -9.70 1.66
N GLY A 102 -20.24 -8.38 1.58
CA GLY A 102 -21.43 -7.58 1.26
C GLY A 102 -21.97 -7.90 -0.14
N LEU A 103 -21.09 -7.93 -1.14
CA LEU A 103 -21.44 -8.33 -2.51
C LEU A 103 -21.96 -9.78 -2.55
N PHE A 104 -21.33 -10.69 -1.81
CA PHE A 104 -21.77 -12.06 -1.68
C PHE A 104 -23.18 -12.17 -1.06
N GLY A 105 -23.48 -11.37 -0.03
CA GLY A 105 -24.80 -11.30 0.58
C GLY A 105 -25.86 -10.78 -0.39
N LEU A 106 -25.59 -9.64 -1.04
CA LEU A 106 -26.49 -9.04 -2.03
C LEU A 106 -26.77 -9.99 -3.20
N THR A 107 -25.73 -10.60 -3.76
CA THR A 107 -25.88 -11.54 -4.87
C THR A 107 -26.66 -12.79 -4.48
N SER A 108 -26.47 -13.31 -3.26
CA SER A 108 -27.24 -14.44 -2.75
C SER A 108 -28.73 -14.09 -2.65
N TYR A 109 -29.04 -12.92 -2.09
CA TYR A 109 -30.41 -12.44 -1.99
C TYR A 109 -31.07 -12.20 -3.36
N THR A 110 -30.34 -11.60 -4.31
CA THR A 110 -30.85 -11.39 -5.68
C THR A 110 -31.12 -12.71 -6.40
N VAL A 111 -30.24 -13.71 -6.26
CA VAL A 111 -30.45 -15.03 -6.84
C VAL A 111 -31.68 -15.69 -6.24
N GLU A 112 -31.86 -15.62 -4.92
CA GLU A 112 -33.02 -16.18 -4.22
C GLU A 112 -34.33 -15.54 -4.69
N GLN A 113 -34.43 -14.20 -4.74
CA GLN A 113 -35.61 -13.51 -5.27
C GLN A 113 -35.91 -13.87 -6.72
N ARG A 114 -34.88 -14.05 -7.55
CA ARG A 114 -35.02 -14.35 -8.98
C ARG A 114 -35.07 -15.86 -9.29
N THR A 115 -35.12 -16.73 -8.28
CA THR A 115 -35.14 -18.20 -8.46
C THR A 115 -36.28 -18.66 -9.36
N LYS A 116 -37.48 -18.08 -9.21
CA LYS A 116 -38.64 -18.41 -10.05
C LYS A 116 -38.42 -18.06 -11.52
N GLU A 117 -37.87 -16.87 -11.79
CA GLU A 117 -37.57 -16.42 -13.16
C GLU A 117 -36.45 -17.25 -13.80
N ILE A 118 -35.41 -17.57 -13.02
CA ILE A 118 -34.30 -18.43 -13.43
C ILE A 118 -34.78 -19.84 -13.73
N GLY A 119 -35.69 -20.39 -12.90
CA GLY A 119 -36.30 -21.70 -13.08
C GLY A 119 -37.13 -21.80 -14.36
N VAL A 120 -37.96 -20.78 -14.64
CA VAL A 120 -38.73 -20.71 -15.90
C VAL A 120 -37.81 -20.60 -17.11
N ARG A 121 -36.79 -19.73 -17.09
CA ARG A 121 -35.81 -19.63 -18.20
C ARG A 121 -35.07 -20.94 -18.43
N LYS A 122 -34.66 -21.64 -17.36
CA LYS A 122 -33.97 -22.92 -17.45
C LYS A 122 -34.87 -24.03 -18.01
N ALA A 123 -36.16 -24.04 -17.63
CA ALA A 123 -37.17 -24.95 -18.20
C ALA A 123 -37.46 -24.65 -19.69
N MET A 124 -37.36 -23.39 -20.10
CA MET A 124 -37.42 -22.95 -21.50
C MET A 124 -36.12 -23.19 -22.29
N GLY A 125 -35.12 -23.87 -21.71
CA GLY A 125 -33.88 -24.26 -22.39
C GLY A 125 -32.73 -23.25 -22.28
N SER A 126 -32.83 -22.22 -21.43
CA SER A 126 -31.72 -21.31 -21.18
C SER A 126 -30.53 -22.05 -20.56
N SER A 127 -29.36 -21.90 -21.18
CA SER A 127 -28.11 -22.42 -20.63
C SER A 127 -27.75 -21.69 -19.32
N VAL A 128 -27.00 -22.39 -18.46
CA VAL A 128 -26.42 -21.83 -17.22
C VAL A 128 -25.58 -20.58 -17.52
N THR A 129 -24.89 -20.57 -18.67
CA THR A 129 -24.09 -19.45 -19.15
C THR A 129 -24.92 -18.19 -19.43
N GLY A 130 -26.15 -18.33 -19.93
CA GLY A 130 -27.05 -17.19 -20.15
C GLY A 130 -27.43 -16.48 -18.85
N ILE A 131 -27.69 -17.26 -17.79
CA ILE A 131 -27.99 -16.72 -16.46
C ILE A 131 -26.75 -16.03 -15.86
N TYR A 132 -25.57 -16.64 -16.04
CA TYR A 132 -24.29 -16.04 -15.62
C TYR A 132 -24.06 -14.67 -16.26
N ILE A 133 -24.24 -14.54 -17.57
CA ILE A 133 -23.98 -13.28 -18.29
C ILE A 133 -24.89 -12.16 -17.79
N VAL A 134 -26.18 -12.43 -17.56
CA VAL A 134 -27.13 -11.41 -17.10
C VAL A 134 -26.74 -10.89 -15.72
N ILE A 135 -26.44 -11.78 -14.78
CA ILE A 135 -26.09 -11.39 -13.39
C ILE A 135 -24.72 -10.70 -13.36
N SER A 136 -23.73 -11.24 -14.06
CA SER A 136 -22.40 -10.64 -14.13
C SER A 136 -22.44 -9.24 -14.75
N ARG A 137 -23.24 -9.01 -15.79
CA ARG A 137 -23.39 -7.70 -16.42
C ARG A 137 -23.95 -6.65 -15.45
N GLU A 138 -24.97 -7.01 -14.67
CA GLU A 138 -25.56 -6.11 -13.66
C GLU A 138 -24.51 -5.66 -12.64
N ILE A 139 -23.67 -6.59 -12.18
CA ILE A 139 -22.64 -6.29 -11.18
C ILE A 139 -21.47 -5.51 -11.78
N VAL A 140 -21.03 -5.84 -13.00
CA VAL A 140 -19.99 -5.07 -13.70
C VAL A 140 -20.42 -3.61 -13.88
N ILE A 141 -21.69 -3.37 -14.23
CA ILE A 141 -22.23 -2.00 -14.35
C ILE A 141 -22.20 -1.30 -12.99
N LEU A 142 -22.70 -1.94 -11.93
CA LEU A 142 -22.71 -1.36 -10.58
C LEU A 142 -21.29 -1.03 -10.09
N VAL A 143 -20.34 -1.96 -10.22
CA VAL A 143 -18.93 -1.75 -9.82
C VAL A 143 -18.30 -0.63 -10.64
N SER A 144 -18.57 -0.56 -11.95
CA SER A 144 -18.03 0.49 -12.81
C SER A 144 -18.58 1.87 -12.43
N ILE A 145 -19.87 1.98 -12.13
CA ILE A 145 -20.49 3.24 -11.66
C ILE A 145 -19.90 3.63 -10.30
N SER A 146 -19.77 2.68 -9.36
CA SER A 146 -19.15 2.93 -8.06
C SER A 146 -17.70 3.41 -8.22
N ALA A 147 -16.94 2.84 -9.15
CA ALA A 147 -15.57 3.27 -9.43
C ALA A 147 -15.51 4.69 -10.01
N LEU A 148 -16.39 5.03 -10.97
CA LEU A 148 -16.46 6.38 -11.52
C LEU A 148 -16.75 7.44 -10.45
N ILE A 149 -17.56 7.11 -9.44
CA ILE A 149 -17.83 8.00 -8.30
C ILE A 149 -16.65 8.02 -7.32
N ALA A 150 -15.99 6.87 -7.10
CA ALA A 150 -14.87 6.76 -6.18
C ALA A 150 -13.60 7.48 -6.69
N TRP A 151 -13.36 7.49 -8.01
CA TRP A 151 -12.16 8.10 -8.60
C TRP A 151 -11.95 9.58 -8.23
N PRO A 152 -12.93 10.50 -8.39
CA PRO A 152 -12.75 11.89 -7.99
C PRO A 152 -12.56 12.06 -6.48
N LEU A 153 -13.24 11.23 -5.66
CA LEU A 153 -13.05 11.24 -4.20
C LEU A 153 -11.62 10.83 -3.85
N ILE A 154 -11.14 9.70 -4.39
CA ILE A 154 -9.78 9.22 -4.18
C ILE A 154 -8.77 10.27 -4.65
N TYR A 155 -8.95 10.83 -5.85
CA TYR A 155 -8.05 11.86 -6.37
C TYR A 155 -7.97 13.08 -5.44
N TYR A 156 -9.10 13.56 -4.92
CA TYR A 156 -9.12 14.70 -4.00
C TYR A 156 -8.47 14.39 -2.65
N PHE A 157 -8.87 13.29 -1.98
CA PHE A 157 -8.36 12.95 -0.66
C PHE A 157 -6.91 12.49 -0.69
N ALA A 158 -6.56 11.60 -1.63
CA ALA A 158 -5.19 11.16 -1.79
C ALA A 158 -4.29 12.30 -2.29
N GLY A 159 -4.79 13.18 -3.16
CA GLY A 159 -4.09 14.39 -3.59
C GLY A 159 -3.71 15.28 -2.41
N LYS A 160 -4.68 15.65 -1.55
CA LYS A 160 -4.41 16.44 -0.34
C LYS A 160 -3.44 15.77 0.62
N TRP A 161 -3.51 14.45 0.76
CA TRP A 161 -2.58 13.71 1.60
C TRP A 161 -1.16 13.70 1.00
N LEU A 162 -1.04 13.50 -0.32
CA LEU A 162 0.22 13.49 -1.07
C LEU A 162 0.88 14.87 -1.16
N GLU A 163 0.14 15.98 -0.99
CA GLU A 163 0.71 17.33 -0.89
C GLU A 163 1.66 17.49 0.31
N SER A 164 1.49 16.70 1.36
CA SER A 164 2.39 16.68 2.52
C SER A 164 3.73 16.00 2.24
N PHE A 165 3.93 15.48 1.03
CA PHE A 165 5.15 14.78 0.63
C PHE A 165 5.78 15.48 -0.58
N HIS A 166 7.04 15.90 -0.43
CA HIS A 166 7.79 16.51 -1.52
C HIS A 166 8.06 15.51 -2.66
N TYR A 167 8.51 14.30 -2.30
CA TYR A 167 8.58 13.17 -3.21
C TYR A 167 7.27 12.38 -3.14
N ARG A 168 6.41 12.55 -4.16
CA ARG A 168 5.09 11.94 -4.23
C ARG A 168 4.91 11.13 -5.51
N VAL A 169 4.09 10.09 -5.42
CA VAL A 169 3.63 9.35 -6.59
C VAL A 169 2.57 10.17 -7.30
N GLU A 170 2.67 10.27 -8.62
CA GLU A 170 1.62 10.89 -9.43
C GLU A 170 0.42 9.93 -9.54
N LEU A 171 -0.76 10.43 -9.17
CA LEU A 171 -2.02 9.69 -9.31
C LEU A 171 -2.45 9.68 -10.78
N GLY A 172 -1.76 8.88 -11.58
CA GLY A 172 -2.07 8.69 -12.99
C GLY A 172 -3.26 7.75 -13.22
N LEU A 173 -3.85 7.87 -14.41
CA LEU A 173 -4.91 6.97 -14.90
C LEU A 173 -4.60 5.46 -14.74
N PRO A 174 -3.34 4.98 -14.91
CA PRO A 174 -3.04 3.55 -14.77
C PRO A 174 -3.38 2.97 -13.39
N VAL A 175 -3.22 3.75 -12.32
CA VAL A 175 -3.50 3.30 -10.94
C VAL A 175 -5.00 3.06 -10.75
N PHE A 176 -5.83 3.97 -11.27
CA PHE A 176 -7.28 3.85 -11.20
C PHE A 176 -7.82 2.69 -12.03
N ILE A 177 -7.27 2.49 -13.23
CA ILE A 177 -7.64 1.36 -14.10
C ILE A 177 -7.21 0.03 -13.46
N ALA A 178 -6.00 -0.05 -12.90
CA ALA A 178 -5.54 -1.24 -12.19
C ALA A 178 -6.44 -1.56 -10.98
N GLY A 179 -6.81 -0.54 -10.19
CA GLY A 179 -7.75 -0.70 -9.07
C GLY A 179 -9.12 -1.21 -9.49
N LEU A 180 -9.68 -0.66 -10.59
CA LEU A 180 -10.94 -1.14 -11.16
C LEU A 180 -10.83 -2.59 -11.64
N ALA A 181 -9.74 -2.96 -12.31
CA ALA A 181 -9.51 -4.31 -12.78
C ALA A 181 -9.46 -5.32 -11.61
N VAL A 182 -8.76 -4.97 -10.52
CA VAL A 182 -8.71 -5.79 -9.30
C VAL A 182 -10.09 -5.93 -8.67
N ALA A 183 -10.84 -4.83 -8.53
CA ALA A 183 -12.19 -4.85 -7.97
C ALA A 183 -13.14 -5.73 -8.79
N LEU A 184 -13.11 -5.62 -10.12
CA LEU A 184 -13.89 -6.45 -11.02
C LEU A 184 -13.47 -7.92 -10.95
N ALA A 185 -12.17 -8.22 -10.88
CA ALA A 185 -11.69 -9.59 -10.73
C ALA A 185 -12.23 -10.25 -9.46
N ILE A 186 -12.23 -9.54 -8.34
CA ILE A 186 -12.75 -10.04 -7.06
C ILE A 186 -14.26 -10.21 -7.10
N ALA A 187 -14.99 -9.24 -7.68
CA ALA A 187 -16.42 -9.35 -7.86
C ALA A 187 -16.78 -10.60 -8.69
N MET A 188 -16.14 -10.76 -9.85
CA MET A 188 -16.35 -11.89 -10.75
C MET A 188 -16.01 -13.23 -10.09
N MET A 189 -14.91 -13.31 -9.32
CA MET A 189 -14.54 -14.51 -8.58
C MET A 189 -15.60 -14.88 -7.53
N THR A 190 -16.11 -13.89 -6.80
CA THR A 190 -17.16 -14.05 -5.76
C THR A 190 -18.47 -14.58 -6.37
N ILE A 191 -18.89 -14.02 -7.49
CA ILE A 191 -20.14 -14.37 -8.16
C ILE A 191 -20.07 -15.73 -8.83
N SER A 192 -18.94 -16.04 -9.47
CA SER A 192 -18.76 -17.29 -10.22
C SER A 192 -19.00 -18.51 -9.32
N TYR A 193 -18.52 -18.47 -8.07
CA TYR A 193 -18.79 -19.52 -7.08
C TYR A 193 -20.29 -19.70 -6.80
N ARG A 194 -21.04 -18.60 -6.66
CA ARG A 194 -22.48 -18.64 -6.35
C ARG A 194 -23.32 -19.14 -7.53
N ILE A 195 -23.05 -18.66 -8.73
CA ILE A 195 -23.84 -19.02 -9.92
C ILE A 195 -23.62 -20.49 -10.26
N LEU A 196 -22.39 -20.99 -10.19
CA LEU A 196 -22.12 -22.41 -10.40
C LEU A 196 -22.87 -23.28 -9.40
N ARG A 197 -22.86 -22.90 -8.11
CA ARG A 197 -23.58 -23.63 -7.06
C ARG A 197 -25.11 -23.58 -7.26
N ALA A 198 -25.68 -22.40 -7.53
CA ALA A 198 -27.13 -22.26 -7.76
C ALA A 198 -27.59 -22.98 -9.03
N ALA A 199 -26.79 -22.96 -10.10
CA ALA A 199 -27.10 -23.64 -11.34
C ALA A 199 -27.03 -25.18 -11.25
N SER A 200 -26.23 -25.71 -10.32
CA SER A 200 -26.12 -27.15 -10.04
C SER A 200 -27.29 -27.73 -9.25
N VAL A 201 -28.14 -26.87 -8.65
CA VAL A 201 -29.35 -27.34 -7.96
C VAL A 201 -30.37 -27.84 -8.98
N ASN A 202 -30.91 -29.03 -8.73
CA ASN A 202 -31.82 -29.73 -9.62
C ASN A 202 -33.19 -29.01 -9.66
N PRO A 203 -33.73 -28.61 -10.83
CA PRO A 203 -34.98 -27.84 -10.95
C PRO A 203 -36.19 -28.48 -10.27
N ALA A 204 -36.20 -29.82 -10.18
CA ALA A 204 -37.26 -30.58 -9.52
C ALA A 204 -37.36 -30.30 -8.01
N GLN A 205 -36.29 -29.82 -7.36
CA GLN A 205 -36.32 -29.40 -5.96
C GLN A 205 -36.78 -27.94 -5.81
N SER A 206 -36.58 -27.09 -6.82
CA SER A 206 -36.96 -25.67 -6.79
C SER A 206 -38.47 -25.44 -6.89
N LEU A 207 -39.19 -26.37 -7.53
CA LEU A 207 -40.64 -26.34 -7.70
C LEU A 207 -41.41 -27.06 -6.58
N LYS A 208 -40.72 -27.82 -5.72
CA LYS A 208 -41.31 -28.58 -4.62
C LYS A 208 -41.26 -27.84 -3.27
N TYR A 209 -40.53 -26.73 -3.21
CA TYR A 209 -40.64 -25.78 -2.11
C TYR A 209 -41.88 -24.90 -2.35
N GLU A 210 -43.04 -25.42 -1.93
CA GLU A 210 -44.10 -24.57 -1.37
C GLU A 210 -43.58 -23.79 -0.15
#